data_AF-A0A3M1EWI9-F1
#
_entry.id   AF-A0A3M1EWI9-F1
#
_cell.length_a   1.000
_cell.length_b   1.000
_cell.length_c   1.000
_cell.angle_alpha   90.00
_cell.angle_beta   90.00
_cell.angle_gamma   90.00
#
_symmetry.space_group_name_H-M   'P 1'
#
loop_
_entity.id
_entity.type
_entity.pdbx_description
1 polymer ?
#
loop_
_entity_poly.entity_id
_entity_poly.type
_entity_poly.pdbx_seq_one_letter_code
_entity_poly.pdbx_strand_id
1 'polypeptide(L)'
;SPTWLQIMTDVLGRPVAVSGVQEASARGAALLALEALGVLDDVADAPDFVGLVHQPDAGRHAVYRRAVERQRDLYEKLVRSDE
;
A
#
# COMPACT_ATOMS: atom_id res chain seq x y z
N SER A 1 -3.85 -4.29 -12.35
CA SER A 1 -3.48 -5.67 -12.73
C SER A 1 -3.68 -6.59 -11.54
N PRO A 2 -4.52 -7.63 -11.63
CA PRO A 2 -4.77 -8.57 -10.53
C PRO A 2 -3.51 -9.30 -10.06
N THR A 3 -2.66 -9.73 -10.99
CA THR A 3 -1.42 -10.45 -10.67
C THR A 3 -0.45 -9.56 -9.89
N TRP A 4 -0.29 -8.30 -10.30
CA TRP A 4 0.57 -7.35 -9.59
C TRP A 4 0.09 -7.11 -8.16
N LEU A 5 -1.21 -6.94 -7.96
CA LEU A 5 -1.80 -6.77 -6.63
C LEU A 5 -1.54 -8.00 -5.75
N GLN A 6 -1.67 -9.20 -6.30
CA GLN A 6 -1.37 -10.43 -5.55
C GLN A 6 0.12 -10.53 -5.18
N ILE A 7 1.03 -10.18 -6.11
CA ILE A 7 2.47 -10.11 -5.82
C ILE A 7 2.73 -9.17 -4.65
N MET A 8 2.19 -7.95 -4.68
CA MET A 8 2.36 -6.97 -3.61
C MET A 8 1.79 -7.47 -2.28
N THR A 9 0.62 -8.10 -2.31
CA THR A 9 -0.05 -8.67 -1.12
C THR A 9 0.79 -9.79 -0.51
N ASP A 10 1.30 -10.71 -1.33
CA ASP A 10 2.14 -11.82 -0.89
C ASP A 10 3.48 -11.32 -0.35
N VAL A 11 4.10 -10.31 -0.98
CA VAL A 11 5.34 -9.67 -0.49
C VAL A 11 5.11 -9.04 0.88
N LEU A 12 4.04 -8.25 1.05
CA LEU A 12 3.73 -7.56 2.30
C LEU A 12 3.31 -8.51 3.44
N GLY A 13 2.75 -9.69 3.09
CA GLY A 13 2.28 -10.67 4.07
C GLY A 13 1.10 -10.18 4.91
N ARG A 14 0.32 -9.23 4.39
CA ARG A 14 -0.84 -8.62 5.06
C ARG A 14 -2.00 -8.49 4.07
N PRO A 15 -3.26 -8.48 4.55
CA PRO A 15 -4.39 -8.16 3.70
C PRO A 15 -4.23 -6.77 3.06
N VAL A 16 -4.46 -6.66 1.75
CA VAL A 16 -4.38 -5.39 1.01
C VAL A 16 -5.72 -5.11 0.36
N ALA A 17 -6.28 -3.94 0.64
CA ALA A 17 -7.50 -3.48 -0.01
C ALA A 17 -7.17 -2.55 -1.20
N VAL A 18 -7.94 -2.68 -2.28
CA VAL A 18 -7.88 -1.75 -3.41
C VAL A 18 -8.81 -0.57 -3.11
N SER A 19 -8.32 0.66 -3.25
CA SER A 19 -9.16 1.86 -3.16
C SER A 19 -10.31 1.79 -4.18
N GLY A 20 -11.54 2.03 -3.74
CA GLY A 20 -12.69 2.21 -4.62
C GLY A 20 -12.66 3.53 -5.39
N VAL A 21 -11.74 4.44 -5.03
CA VAL A 21 -11.59 5.78 -5.63
C VAL A 21 -10.40 5.75 -6.58
N GLN A 22 -10.65 6.07 -7.85
CA GLN A 22 -9.60 6.17 -8.87
C GLN A 22 -8.66 7.35 -8.60
N GLU A 23 -9.23 8.54 -8.33
CA GLU A 23 -8.48 9.78 -8.11
C GLU A 23 -8.26 10.06 -6.62
N ALA A 24 -7.47 9.21 -5.96
CA ALA A 24 -7.26 9.29 -4.50
C ALA A 24 -6.75 10.67 -4.05
N SER A 25 -5.82 11.27 -4.80
CA SER A 25 -5.28 12.60 -4.50
C SER A 25 -6.32 13.70 -4.62
N ALA A 26 -7.15 13.68 -5.68
CA ALA A 26 -8.20 14.68 -5.87
C ALA A 26 -9.28 14.55 -4.79
N ARG A 27 -9.64 13.31 -4.40
CA ARG A 27 -10.54 13.09 -3.26
C ARG A 27 -9.97 13.66 -1.98
N GLY A 28 -8.69 13.41 -1.69
CA GLY A 28 -8.03 13.97 -0.50
C GLY A 28 -8.10 15.51 -0.48
N ALA A 29 -7.78 16.16 -1.60
CA ALA A 29 -7.87 17.61 -1.73
C ALA A 29 -9.32 18.13 -1.53
N ALA A 30 -10.32 17.43 -2.08
CA ALA A 30 -11.72 17.80 -1.90
C ALA A 30 -12.18 17.67 -0.44
N LEU A 31 -11.77 16.61 0.27
CA LEU A 31 -12.10 16.42 1.68
C LEU A 31 -11.50 17.53 2.55
N LEU A 32 -10.23 17.89 2.34
CA LEU A 32 -9.58 19.00 3.04
C LEU A 32 -10.28 20.34 2.75
N ALA A 33 -10.73 20.58 1.53
CA ALA A 33 -11.47 21.80 1.18
C ALA A 33 -12.85 21.85 1.87
N LEU A 34 -13.56 20.72 1.93
CA LEU A 34 -14.86 20.63 2.60
C LEU A 34 -14.74 20.84 4.11
N GLU A 35 -13.70 20.31 4.73
CA GLU A 35 -13.38 20.55 6.14
C GLU A 35 -13.07 22.03 6.39
N ALA A 36 -12.20 22.65 5.57
CA ALA A 36 -11.85 24.06 5.69
C ALA A 36 -13.06 25.01 5.50
N LEU A 37 -14.07 24.58 4.75
CA LEU A 37 -15.33 25.31 4.54
C LEU A 37 -16.36 25.06 5.65
N GLY A 38 -16.07 24.19 6.62
CA GLY A 38 -17.00 23.79 7.69
C GLY A 38 -18.20 22.97 7.18
N VAL A 39 -18.09 22.38 5.99
CA VAL A 39 -19.11 21.47 5.43
C VAL A 39 -18.93 20.06 5.99
N LEU A 40 -17.69 19.69 6.30
CA LEU A 40 -17.30 18.47 6.99
C LEU A 40 -16.64 18.87 8.31
N ASP A 41 -16.95 18.20 9.41
CA ASP A 41 -16.39 18.53 10.72
C ASP A 41 -14.95 18.01 10.88
N ASP A 42 -14.70 16.75 10.48
CA ASP A 42 -13.37 16.14 10.41
C ASP A 42 -13.25 15.27 9.15
N VAL A 43 -12.08 15.28 8.48
CA VAL A 43 -11.81 14.40 7.31
C VAL A 43 -12.06 12.92 7.61
N ALA A 44 -11.87 12.47 8.85
CA ALA A 44 -12.13 11.10 9.30
C ALA A 44 -13.63 10.73 9.30
N ASP A 45 -14.53 11.71 9.31
CA ASP A 45 -15.97 11.47 9.18
C ASP A 45 -16.39 11.13 7.74
N ALA A 46 -15.49 11.35 6.78
CA ALA A 46 -15.75 10.98 5.39
C ALA A 46 -15.87 9.46 5.24
N PRO A 47 -16.83 8.96 4.45
CA PRO A 47 -17.01 7.53 4.26
C PRO A 47 -15.77 6.89 3.63
N ASP A 48 -15.44 5.71 4.13
CA ASP A 48 -14.39 4.87 3.59
C ASP A 48 -14.80 4.25 2.25
N PHE A 49 -13.88 4.25 1.29
CA PHE A 49 -14.06 3.59 -0.01
C PHE A 49 -13.06 2.45 -0.15
N VAL A 50 -13.26 1.41 0.67
CA VAL A 50 -12.48 0.18 0.63
C VAL A 50 -13.11 -0.77 -0.37
N GLY A 51 -12.37 -1.09 -1.43
CA GLY A 51 -12.76 -2.08 -2.43
C GLY A 51 -12.37 -3.50 -2.04
N LEU A 52 -12.15 -4.34 -3.05
CA LEU A 52 -11.79 -5.76 -2.86
C LEU A 52 -10.51 -5.90 -2.01
N VAL A 53 -10.57 -6.80 -1.03
CA VAL A 53 -9.45 -7.16 -0.17
C VAL A 53 -8.79 -8.43 -0.70
N HIS A 54 -7.48 -8.35 -0.97
CA HIS A 54 -6.63 -9.48 -1.32
C HIS A 54 -5.97 -10.04 -0.05
N GLN A 55 -5.99 -11.36 0.08
CA GLN A 55 -5.33 -12.08 1.17
C GLN A 55 -3.96 -12.59 0.73
N PRO A 56 -2.94 -12.53 1.60
CA PRO A 56 -1.62 -13.06 1.27
C PRO A 56 -1.62 -14.59 1.28
N ASP A 57 -0.89 -15.18 0.35
CA ASP A 57 -0.52 -16.60 0.42
C ASP A 57 0.72 -16.78 1.29
N ALA A 58 0.61 -17.57 2.37
CA ALA A 58 1.69 -17.77 3.33
C ALA A 58 2.93 -18.46 2.71
N GLY A 59 2.72 -19.35 1.74
CA GLY A 59 3.81 -20.04 1.05
C GLY A 59 4.61 -19.09 0.16
N ARG A 60 3.92 -18.27 -0.63
CA ARG A 60 4.52 -17.23 -1.46
C ARG A 60 5.17 -16.14 -0.62
N HIS A 61 4.56 -15.74 0.48
CA HIS A 61 5.17 -14.81 1.43
C HIS A 61 6.52 -15.31 1.94
N ALA A 62 6.62 -16.60 2.30
CA ALA A 62 7.89 -17.19 2.72
C ALA A 62 8.96 -17.16 1.61
N VAL A 63 8.56 -17.37 0.34
CA VAL A 63 9.46 -17.23 -0.82
C VAL A 63 9.92 -15.78 -0.97
N TYR A 64 9.01 -14.80 -0.88
CA TYR A 64 9.35 -13.38 -0.98
C TYR A 64 10.23 -12.89 0.16
N ARG A 65 10.05 -13.37 1.40
CA ARG A 65 10.96 -13.02 2.52
C ARG A 65 12.40 -13.42 2.22
N ARG A 66 12.64 -14.62 1.72
CA ARG A 66 13.98 -15.05 1.28
C ARG A 66 14.53 -14.19 0.15
N ALA A 67 13.66 -13.69 -0.74
CA ALA A 67 14.07 -12.79 -1.80
C ALA A 67 14.46 -11.40 -1.27
N VAL A 68 13.73 -10.88 -0.28
CA VAL A 68 14.06 -9.61 0.40
C VAL A 68 15.39 -9.71 1.14
N GLU A 69 15.68 -10.85 1.80
CA GLU A 69 16.98 -11.10 2.42
C GLU A 69 18.13 -11.01 1.40
N ARG A 70 18.01 -11.72 0.27
CA ARG A 70 19.00 -11.65 -0.81
C ARG A 70 19.15 -10.23 -1.37
N GLN A 71 18.05 -9.49 -1.52
CA GLN A 71 18.07 -8.11 -1.99
C GLN A 71 18.80 -7.20 -1.00
N ARG A 72 18.58 -7.39 0.30
CA ARG A 72 19.26 -6.65 1.37
C ARG A 72 20.76 -6.90 1.33
N ASP A 73 21.18 -8.17 1.25
CA ASP A 73 22.59 -8.52 1.15
C ASP A 73 23.27 -7.87 -0.06
N LEU A 74 22.57 -7.84 -1.20
CA LEU A 74 23.05 -7.18 -2.41
C LEU A 74 23.17 -5.67 -2.21
N TYR A 75 22.14 -5.04 -1.64
CA TYR A 75 22.10 -3.60 -1.40
C TYR A 75 23.22 -3.16 -0.44
N GLU A 76 23.48 -3.94 0.61
CA GLU A 76 24.59 -3.70 1.54
C GLU A 76 25.95 -3.76 0.82
N LYS A 77 26.13 -4.68 -0.13
CA LYS A 77 27.39 -4.80 -0.90
C LYS A 77 27.59 -3.73 -1.96
N LEU A 78 26.52 -3.13 -2.46
CA LEU A 78 26.59 -2.17 -3.59
C LEU A 78 26.44 -0.72 -3.16
N VAL A 79 25.80 -0.45 -2.02
CA VAL A 79 25.48 0.91 -1.59
C VAL A 79 26.21 1.29 -0.30
N ARG A 80 26.54 0.33 0.57
CA ARG A 80 27.34 0.58 1.79
C ARG A 80 28.84 0.34 1.61
N SER A 81 29.29 -0.02 0.42
CA SER A 81 30.71 -0.28 0.11
C SER A 81 31.51 0.96 -0.30
N ASP A 82 30.92 2.15 -0.20
CA ASP A 82 31.55 3.44 -0.55
C ASP A 82 31.98 4.26 0.69
N GLU A 83 32.40 3.57 1.77
CA GLU A 83 33.23 4.13 2.87
C GLU A 83 34.61 3.48 2.86
#